data_AF-A0A2T0TBM6-F1
#
_entry.id   AF-A0A2T0TBM6-F1
#
_cell.length_a   1.000
_cell.length_b   1.000
_cell.length_c   1.000
_cell.angle_alpha   90.00
_cell.angle_beta   90.00
_cell.angle_gamma   90.00
#
_symmetry.space_group_name_H-M   'P 1'
#
loop_
_entity.id
_entity.type
_entity.pdbx_description
1 polymer ?
#
loop_
_entity_poly.entity_id
_entity_poly.type
_entity_poly.pdbx_seq_one_letter_code
_entity_poly.pdbx_strand_id
1 'polypeptide(L)'
;MPYDDSAHADPLRYLRATHSMPNLPAIQGLYIPSDLDREFPLAPHFVQTFGSYPNYLHFHEDFKPSARELFDSRGFQQINQSTRATEEGWYSVERVYQHEDGVLLKAEFVGERFFRLYGLYRDEASVKTLLEELHTHKYTHEDNQTHIYLIQSGLGGLHTERVEIKPPEIDLALHYNDDFLPVHERLVGLLGQPKSKGLILLHGEPGTGKTTYIKHLSSLVRKDMLILPPYMTNYLTSPEIIPFLLENKDSVLIIEDAERILQSREAGGDTNSVSNILNLTDGLLADCMHIQVIATFNASKHLLDKALMRKGRLMVDYAFGKLTAGKANTLLAQLGLDHRTTEPMTLADIFNLDEQTVSGEREEHKKVGF
;
A
#
# COMPACT_ATOMS: atom_id res chain seq x y z
N MET A 1 -74.24 -18.44 -0.23
CA MET A 1 -73.18 -19.46 -0.13
C MET A 1 -71.89 -18.76 0.23
N PRO A 2 -71.48 -18.75 1.51
CA PRO A 2 -70.14 -18.39 1.91
C PRO A 2 -69.23 -19.62 1.80
N TYR A 3 -68.00 -19.41 1.34
CA TYR A 3 -66.99 -20.46 1.18
C TYR A 3 -66.35 -20.73 2.55
N ASP A 4 -66.33 -22.00 2.92
CA ASP A 4 -65.96 -22.54 4.21
C ASP A 4 -64.43 -22.54 4.38
N ASP A 5 -63.97 -22.06 5.54
CA ASP A 5 -62.57 -21.85 5.89
C ASP A 5 -62.12 -23.03 6.76
N SER A 6 -61.66 -24.10 6.11
CA SER A 6 -61.07 -25.24 6.81
C SER A 6 -59.98 -25.93 5.98
N ALA A 7 -58.75 -25.41 6.08
CA ALA A 7 -57.56 -26.19 5.81
C ALA A 7 -56.41 -25.69 6.69
N HIS A 8 -56.29 -26.32 7.87
CA HIS A 8 -55.13 -26.21 8.75
C HIS A 8 -53.84 -26.46 7.97
N ALA A 9 -53.02 -25.43 7.80
CA ALA A 9 -51.64 -25.58 7.37
C ALA A 9 -50.82 -26.10 8.55
N ASP A 10 -50.45 -27.39 8.49
CA ASP A 10 -49.55 -28.04 9.44
C ASP A 10 -48.16 -27.36 9.43
N PRO A 11 -47.74 -26.68 10.50
CA PRO A 11 -46.49 -25.93 10.56
C PRO A 11 -45.25 -26.83 10.71
N LEU A 12 -45.43 -28.17 10.79
CA LEU A 12 -44.35 -29.13 11.04
C LEU A 12 -43.95 -29.96 9.81
N ARG A 13 -44.42 -29.59 8.61
CA ARG A 13 -44.08 -30.31 7.36
C ARG A 13 -42.56 -30.35 7.07
N TYR A 14 -41.78 -29.45 7.64
CA TYR A 14 -40.31 -29.41 7.51
C TYR A 14 -39.56 -30.35 8.48
N LEU A 15 -40.24 -31.05 9.41
CA LEU A 15 -39.59 -31.86 10.45
C LEU A 15 -39.69 -33.39 10.23
N ARG A 16 -39.93 -33.85 8.99
CA ARG A 16 -39.77 -35.28 8.67
C ARG A 16 -38.40 -35.54 8.04
N ALA A 17 -37.39 -35.69 8.90
CA ALA A 17 -36.12 -36.28 8.54
C ALA A 17 -36.30 -37.79 8.29
N THR A 18 -36.37 -38.18 7.02
CA THR A 18 -36.08 -39.56 6.62
C THR A 18 -34.57 -39.74 6.58
N HIS A 19 -34.07 -40.69 7.37
CA HIS A 19 -32.68 -41.16 7.33
C HIS A 19 -32.30 -41.61 5.92
N SER A 20 -31.54 -40.77 5.24
CA SER A 20 -30.52 -41.20 4.28
C SER A 20 -29.49 -40.08 4.25
N MET A 21 -28.27 -40.37 4.69
CA MET A 21 -27.13 -39.47 4.46
C MET A 21 -27.10 -39.07 2.97
N PRO A 22 -27.15 -37.77 2.62
CA PRO A 22 -26.69 -37.35 1.31
C PRO A 22 -25.17 -37.42 1.32
N ASN A 23 -24.63 -38.29 0.45
CA ASN A 23 -23.23 -38.27 0.04
C ASN A 23 -22.74 -36.82 -0.19
N LEU A 24 -21.50 -36.53 0.17
CA LEU A 24 -20.71 -35.44 -0.44
C LEU A 24 -20.95 -35.52 -1.96
N PRO A 25 -21.62 -34.53 -2.58
CA PRO A 25 -20.98 -33.28 -2.95
C PRO A 25 -21.95 -32.08 -2.93
N ALA A 26 -21.89 -31.23 -1.91
CA ALA A 26 -22.56 -29.91 -1.91
C ALA A 26 -21.56 -28.76 -1.74
N ILE A 27 -20.34 -28.95 -2.27
CA ILE A 27 -19.33 -27.90 -2.45
C ILE A 27 -19.00 -27.80 -3.96
N GLN A 28 -20.04 -27.76 -4.80
CA GLN A 28 -19.91 -27.49 -6.23
C GLN A 28 -20.91 -26.39 -6.56
N GLY A 29 -20.53 -25.13 -6.33
CA GLY A 29 -21.40 -24.00 -6.63
C GLY A 29 -21.00 -22.67 -6.00
N LEU A 30 -20.13 -22.68 -4.98
CA LEU A 30 -19.44 -21.46 -4.58
C LEU A 30 -18.33 -21.21 -5.59
N TYR A 31 -18.53 -20.24 -6.47
CA TYR A 31 -17.43 -19.62 -7.20
C TYR A 31 -16.56 -18.94 -6.15
N ILE A 32 -15.52 -19.64 -5.74
CA ILE A 32 -14.44 -19.15 -4.90
C ILE A 32 -13.47 -18.49 -5.89
N PRO A 33 -13.43 -17.15 -6.04
CA PRO A 33 -12.38 -16.48 -6.80
C PRO A 33 -11.01 -17.05 -6.42
N SER A 34 -10.08 -17.13 -7.37
CA SER A 34 -8.74 -17.71 -7.19
C SER A 34 -7.93 -17.13 -6.01
N ASP A 35 -8.36 -15.98 -5.48
CA ASP A 35 -7.76 -15.31 -4.32
C ASP A 35 -8.23 -15.94 -2.97
N LEU A 36 -9.43 -16.53 -2.92
CA LEU A 36 -9.96 -17.24 -1.74
C LEU A 36 -9.34 -18.64 -1.55
N ASP A 37 -8.70 -19.21 -2.56
CA ASP A 37 -8.02 -20.51 -2.42
C ASP A 37 -6.76 -20.45 -1.54
N ARG A 38 -6.32 -19.25 -1.12
CA ARG A 38 -5.05 -19.03 -0.41
C ARG A 38 -5.17 -18.53 1.03
N GLU A 39 -6.33 -18.04 1.46
CA GLU A 39 -6.50 -17.47 2.81
C GLU A 39 -7.33 -18.36 3.72
N PHE A 40 -6.92 -18.47 4.98
CA PHE A 40 -7.69 -19.22 5.98
C PHE A 40 -9.04 -18.53 6.26
N PRO A 41 -10.19 -19.21 6.12
CA PRO A 41 -11.51 -18.59 6.21
C PRO A 41 -11.90 -18.31 7.67
N LEU A 42 -11.35 -17.26 8.28
CA LEU A 42 -11.50 -16.92 9.70
C LEU A 42 -12.95 -16.84 10.18
N ALA A 43 -13.79 -16.02 9.54
CA ALA A 43 -15.16 -15.79 9.99
C ALA A 43 -16.05 -17.04 9.82
N PRO A 44 -16.03 -17.76 8.67
CA PRO A 44 -16.71 -19.05 8.56
C PRO A 44 -16.24 -20.07 9.61
N HIS A 45 -14.91 -20.18 9.82
CA HIS A 45 -14.33 -21.07 10.83
C HIS A 45 -14.79 -20.71 12.24
N PHE A 46 -14.84 -19.41 12.57
CA PHE A 46 -15.31 -18.92 13.86
C PHE A 46 -16.76 -19.34 14.13
N VAL A 47 -17.65 -19.12 13.15
CA VAL A 47 -19.08 -19.49 13.28
C VAL A 47 -19.23 -21.02 13.43
N GLN A 48 -18.47 -21.79 12.65
CA GLN A 48 -18.48 -23.25 12.76
C GLN A 48 -17.97 -23.75 14.11
N THR A 49 -16.97 -23.09 14.69
CA THR A 49 -16.31 -23.51 15.94
C THR A 49 -17.09 -23.08 17.18
N PHE A 50 -17.55 -21.83 17.22
CA PHE A 50 -18.16 -21.23 18.41
C PHE A 50 -19.69 -21.09 18.34
N GLY A 51 -20.28 -21.39 17.19
CA GLY A 51 -21.74 -21.38 17.01
C GLY A 51 -22.38 -19.99 17.03
N SER A 52 -21.59 -18.92 16.95
CA SER A 52 -22.05 -17.53 16.97
C SER A 52 -21.27 -16.67 15.98
N TYR A 53 -21.87 -15.58 15.53
CA TYR A 53 -21.15 -14.56 14.76
C TYR A 53 -20.09 -13.88 15.64
N PRO A 54 -18.90 -13.59 15.09
CA PRO A 54 -17.84 -12.91 15.82
C PRO A 54 -18.07 -11.40 15.91
N ASN A 55 -17.46 -10.80 16.92
CA ASN A 55 -17.06 -9.38 16.91
C ASN A 55 -15.64 -9.26 16.34
N TYR A 56 -15.30 -8.09 15.83
CA TYR A 56 -14.00 -7.83 15.21
C TYR A 56 -13.06 -7.06 16.16
N LEU A 57 -11.80 -7.48 16.20
CA LEU A 57 -10.73 -6.87 16.97
C LEU A 57 -9.64 -6.39 16.02
N HIS A 58 -9.40 -5.08 16.03
CA HIS A 58 -8.42 -4.41 15.19
C HIS A 58 -7.29 -3.84 16.05
N PHE A 59 -6.05 -4.00 15.58
CA PHE A 59 -4.88 -3.41 16.20
C PHE A 59 -4.25 -2.41 15.24
N HIS A 60 -3.80 -1.28 15.76
CA HIS A 60 -3.03 -0.29 14.99
C HIS A 60 -1.52 -0.47 15.18
N GLU A 61 -1.13 -1.28 16.16
CA GLU A 61 0.25 -1.56 16.51
C GLU A 61 0.80 -2.82 15.83
N ASP A 62 2.10 -2.78 15.53
CA ASP A 62 2.89 -3.95 15.20
C ASP A 62 3.42 -4.60 16.49
N PHE A 63 3.56 -5.93 16.50
CA PHE A 63 3.99 -6.70 17.66
C PHE A 63 5.27 -7.50 17.38
N LYS A 64 6.16 -7.56 18.37
CA LYS A 64 7.38 -8.38 18.34
C LYS A 64 7.02 -9.86 18.27
N PRO A 65 7.84 -10.71 17.61
CA PRO A 65 7.64 -12.15 17.56
C PRO A 65 7.55 -12.81 18.94
N SER A 66 8.14 -12.20 19.98
CA SER A 66 8.04 -12.66 21.37
C SER A 66 6.60 -12.66 21.92
N ALA A 67 5.67 -11.91 21.34
CA ALA A 67 4.25 -11.99 21.71
C ALA A 67 3.65 -13.39 21.48
N ARG A 68 4.31 -14.26 20.71
CA ARG A 68 3.92 -15.66 20.59
C ARG A 68 3.97 -16.40 21.94
N GLU A 69 4.96 -16.08 22.78
CA GLU A 69 5.08 -16.68 24.12
C GLU A 69 3.88 -16.31 25.02
N LEU A 70 3.32 -15.10 24.82
CA LEU A 70 2.08 -14.71 25.47
C LEU A 70 0.91 -15.58 24.99
N PHE A 71 0.76 -15.80 23.67
CA PHE A 71 -0.32 -16.64 23.15
C PHE A 71 -0.21 -18.08 23.68
N ASP A 72 0.99 -18.65 23.66
CA ASP A 72 1.24 -20.00 24.15
C ASP A 72 0.94 -20.11 25.67
N SER A 73 1.40 -19.14 26.48
CA SER A 73 1.15 -19.13 27.93
C SER A 73 -0.32 -18.88 28.29
N ARG A 74 -1.08 -18.23 27.41
CA ARG A 74 -2.51 -17.94 27.58
C ARG A 74 -3.40 -19.00 26.93
N GLY A 75 -2.86 -20.15 26.52
CA GLY A 75 -3.64 -21.29 26.05
C GLY A 75 -4.15 -21.21 24.61
N PHE A 76 -3.64 -20.27 23.81
CA PHE A 76 -3.97 -20.24 22.39
C PHE A 76 -3.33 -21.42 21.65
N GLN A 77 -4.08 -22.04 20.75
CA GLN A 77 -3.61 -23.11 19.89
C GLN A 77 -3.43 -22.61 18.46
N GLN A 78 -2.27 -22.87 17.86
CA GLN A 78 -2.07 -22.61 16.43
C GLN A 78 -2.88 -23.63 15.61
N ILE A 79 -3.84 -23.15 14.82
CA ILE A 79 -4.72 -23.99 14.00
C ILE A 79 -4.36 -23.94 12.50
N ASN A 80 -3.63 -22.91 12.07
CA ASN A 80 -3.19 -22.76 10.68
C ASN A 80 -1.86 -22.00 10.60
N GLN A 81 -1.10 -22.26 9.54
CA GLN A 81 0.13 -21.52 9.20
C GLN A 81 0.34 -21.53 7.69
N SER A 82 0.65 -20.34 7.15
CA SER A 82 1.10 -20.16 5.77
C SER A 82 2.59 -19.83 5.75
N THR A 83 3.32 -20.42 4.80
CA THR A 83 4.78 -20.29 4.70
C THR A 83 5.19 -19.98 3.27
N ARG A 84 6.14 -19.06 3.08
CA ARG A 84 6.75 -18.72 1.79
C ARG A 84 8.15 -19.33 1.75
N ALA A 85 8.41 -20.14 0.73
CA ALA A 85 9.74 -20.67 0.46
C ALA A 85 10.45 -19.78 -0.56
N THR A 86 11.68 -19.38 -0.25
CA THR A 86 12.60 -18.68 -1.16
C THR A 86 13.91 -19.46 -1.25
N GLU A 87 14.83 -19.02 -2.10
CA GLU A 87 16.18 -19.60 -2.17
C GLU A 87 16.95 -19.46 -0.85
N GLU A 88 16.59 -18.48 -0.01
CA GLU A 88 17.24 -18.18 1.27
C GLU A 88 16.63 -18.96 2.45
N GLY A 89 15.41 -19.51 2.31
CA GLY A 89 14.79 -20.31 3.35
C GLY A 89 13.26 -20.35 3.34
N TRP A 90 12.69 -20.83 4.45
CA TRP A 90 11.24 -20.93 4.66
C TRP A 90 10.81 -19.90 5.71
N TYR A 91 9.92 -19.00 5.32
CA TYR A 91 9.47 -17.90 6.17
C TYR A 91 7.98 -18.03 6.47
N SER A 92 7.61 -18.01 7.75
CA SER A 92 6.20 -17.94 8.14
C SER A 92 5.63 -16.62 7.64
N VAL A 93 4.56 -16.65 6.88
CA VAL A 93 3.84 -15.47 6.39
C VAL A 93 2.64 -15.18 7.28
N GLU A 94 1.95 -16.23 7.71
CA GLU A 94 0.72 -16.12 8.50
C GLU A 94 0.64 -17.24 9.52
N ARG A 95 0.06 -16.94 10.69
CA ARG A 95 -0.40 -17.95 11.64
C ARG A 95 -1.77 -17.59 12.18
N VAL A 96 -2.61 -18.59 12.38
CA VAL A 96 -3.92 -18.43 13.01
C VAL A 96 -3.92 -19.16 14.34
N TYR A 97 -4.32 -18.45 15.40
CA TYR A 97 -4.39 -18.89 16.77
C TYR A 97 -5.84 -18.90 17.26
N GLN A 98 -6.22 -19.94 18.00
CA GLN A 98 -7.55 -20.11 18.55
C GLN A 98 -7.50 -20.33 20.06
N HIS A 99 -8.38 -19.67 20.80
CA HIS A 99 -8.62 -19.92 22.21
C HIS A 99 -10.03 -20.49 22.43
N GLU A 100 -10.19 -21.38 23.41
CA GLU A 100 -11.46 -22.05 23.71
C GLU A 100 -12.57 -21.08 24.16
N ASP A 101 -12.19 -19.96 24.79
CA ASP A 101 -13.13 -18.92 25.23
C ASP A 101 -13.81 -18.14 24.08
N GLY A 102 -13.48 -18.45 22.82
CA GLY A 102 -14.09 -17.81 21.66
C GLY A 102 -13.27 -16.63 21.16
N VAL A 103 -11.95 -16.77 21.10
CA VAL A 103 -11.04 -15.77 20.52
C VAL A 103 -10.24 -16.43 19.40
N LEU A 104 -10.17 -15.78 18.25
CA LEU A 104 -9.40 -16.21 17.10
C LEU A 104 -8.49 -15.05 16.68
N LEU A 105 -7.20 -15.29 16.52
CA LEU A 105 -6.21 -14.28 16.14
C LEU A 105 -5.48 -14.70 14.88
N LYS A 106 -5.37 -13.81 13.91
CA LYS A 106 -4.53 -13.96 12.70
C LYS A 106 -3.32 -13.05 12.85
N ALA A 107 -2.14 -13.65 12.86
CA ALA A 107 -0.87 -12.96 12.89
C ALA A 107 -0.21 -13.01 11.51
N GLU A 108 -0.03 -11.86 10.88
CA GLU A 108 0.64 -11.70 9.59
C GLU A 108 2.07 -11.21 9.82
N PHE A 109 3.05 -12.06 9.47
CA PHE A 109 4.47 -11.83 9.76
C PHE A 109 5.13 -11.03 8.64
N VAL A 110 5.90 -10.02 9.05
CA VAL A 110 6.83 -9.30 8.17
C VAL A 110 8.24 -9.80 8.46
N GLY A 111 8.68 -10.77 7.68
CA GLY A 111 9.95 -11.47 7.90
C GLY A 111 10.01 -12.09 9.30
N GLU A 112 11.14 -11.94 9.98
CA GLU A 112 11.33 -12.41 11.37
C GLU A 112 11.19 -11.28 12.41
N ARG A 113 10.69 -10.12 12.01
CA ARG A 113 10.95 -8.87 12.75
C ARG A 113 9.79 -8.48 13.65
N PHE A 114 8.59 -8.55 13.11
CA PHE A 114 7.33 -8.25 13.80
C PHE A 114 6.17 -8.89 13.03
N PHE A 115 4.97 -8.81 13.60
CA PHE A 115 3.75 -9.21 12.96
C PHE A 115 2.62 -8.23 13.25
N ARG A 116 1.64 -8.20 12.35
CA ARG A 116 0.35 -7.53 12.53
C ARG A 116 -0.67 -8.51 13.04
N LEU A 117 -1.55 -8.05 13.91
CA LEU A 117 -2.56 -8.89 14.54
C LEU A 117 -3.94 -8.43 14.11
N TYR A 118 -4.79 -9.39 13.78
CA TYR A 118 -6.23 -9.21 13.56
C TYR A 118 -6.95 -10.24 14.40
N GLY A 119 -8.11 -9.90 14.94
CA GLY A 119 -8.83 -10.80 15.83
C GLY A 119 -10.33 -10.87 15.58
N LEU A 120 -10.91 -12.00 15.93
CA LEU A 120 -12.33 -12.22 16.08
C LEU A 120 -12.60 -12.71 17.49
N TYR A 121 -13.70 -12.25 18.10
CA TYR A 121 -14.01 -12.66 19.46
C TYR A 121 -15.50 -12.75 19.75
N ARG A 122 -15.84 -13.58 20.73
CA ARG A 122 -17.22 -13.76 21.21
C ARG A 122 -17.55 -12.81 22.36
N ASP A 123 -16.66 -12.74 23.35
CA ASP A 123 -16.86 -11.99 24.60
C ASP A 123 -15.70 -11.04 24.90
N GLU A 124 -16.02 -9.79 25.25
CA GLU A 124 -15.04 -8.73 25.47
C GLU A 124 -14.18 -8.97 26.72
N ALA A 125 -14.74 -9.54 27.78
CA ALA A 125 -14.00 -9.80 29.01
C ALA A 125 -12.91 -10.85 28.80
N SER A 126 -13.21 -11.87 27.99
CA SER A 126 -12.26 -12.90 27.58
C SER A 126 -11.07 -12.30 26.83
N VAL A 127 -11.32 -11.44 25.83
CA VAL A 127 -10.24 -10.76 25.08
C VAL A 127 -9.37 -9.89 25.97
N LYS A 128 -9.99 -9.05 26.82
CA LYS A 128 -9.25 -8.16 27.74
C LYS A 128 -8.32 -8.95 28.65
N THR A 129 -8.81 -10.08 29.17
CA THR A 129 -8.02 -10.94 30.06
C THR A 129 -6.89 -11.63 29.30
N LEU A 130 -7.18 -12.18 28.12
CA LEU A 130 -6.21 -12.93 27.32
C LEU A 130 -5.11 -12.04 26.73
N LEU A 131 -5.40 -10.78 26.43
CA LEU A 131 -4.49 -9.86 25.73
C LEU A 131 -3.99 -8.68 26.59
N GLU A 132 -4.20 -8.71 27.90
CA GLU A 132 -3.83 -7.63 28.82
C GLU A 132 -2.39 -7.14 28.66
N GLU A 133 -1.45 -8.08 28.46
CA GLU A 133 -0.01 -7.81 28.37
C GLU A 133 0.49 -7.66 26.93
N LEU A 134 -0.39 -7.76 25.93
CA LEU A 134 0.01 -7.70 24.52
C LEU A 134 0.71 -6.37 24.18
N HIS A 135 0.29 -5.27 24.82
CA HIS A 135 0.88 -3.94 24.65
C HIS A 135 2.38 -3.88 24.99
N THR A 136 2.87 -4.72 25.90
CA THR A 136 4.30 -4.79 26.28
C THR A 136 5.18 -5.34 25.15
N HIS A 137 4.56 -6.06 24.21
CA HIS A 137 5.22 -6.64 23.05
C HIS A 137 5.14 -5.74 21.82
N LYS A 138 4.71 -4.48 21.96
CA LYS A 138 4.68 -3.53 20.87
C LYS A 138 6.07 -3.43 20.22
N TYR A 139 6.10 -3.63 18.91
CA TYR A 139 7.29 -3.43 18.11
C TYR A 139 7.54 -1.92 17.97
N THR A 140 8.78 -1.52 18.25
CA THR A 140 9.23 -0.15 18.00
C THR A 140 10.12 -0.22 16.78
N HIS A 141 9.71 0.47 15.71
CA HIS A 141 10.51 0.50 14.50
C HIS A 141 11.85 1.20 14.75
N GLU A 142 12.92 0.63 14.21
CA GLU A 142 14.26 1.21 14.29
C GLU A 142 14.31 2.53 13.52
N ASP A 143 15.12 3.47 14.03
CA ASP A 143 15.18 4.86 13.55
C ASP A 143 15.61 5.02 12.07
N ASN A 144 16.16 3.97 11.43
CA ASN A 144 16.78 4.03 10.10
C ASN A 144 16.10 3.15 9.04
N GLN A 145 14.84 2.78 9.22
CA GLN A 145 14.17 1.91 8.27
C GLN A 145 13.06 2.60 7.50
N THR A 146 13.07 2.35 6.19
CA THR A 146 12.02 2.77 5.27
C THR A 146 10.71 2.05 5.62
N HIS A 147 9.69 2.82 5.99
CA HIS A 147 8.34 2.32 6.23
C HIS A 147 7.55 2.35 4.92
N ILE A 148 7.96 1.56 3.94
CA ILE A 148 7.29 1.51 2.64
C ILE A 148 6.24 0.39 2.63
N TYR A 149 5.03 0.76 2.25
CA TYR A 149 3.88 -0.10 2.17
C TYR A 149 3.27 -0.02 0.78
N LEU A 150 3.10 -1.16 0.13
CA LEU A 150 2.41 -1.26 -1.15
C LEU A 150 0.92 -1.44 -0.90
N ILE A 151 0.09 -0.59 -1.50
CA ILE A 151 -1.37 -0.75 -1.45
C ILE A 151 -1.78 -1.91 -2.36
N GLN A 152 -2.61 -2.80 -1.85
CA GLN A 152 -3.17 -3.95 -2.55
C GLN A 152 -4.69 -4.01 -2.34
N SER A 153 -5.38 -4.69 -3.25
CA SER A 153 -6.81 -4.96 -3.16
C SER A 153 -7.04 -6.44 -2.90
N GLY A 154 -7.89 -6.77 -1.93
CA GLY A 154 -8.26 -8.14 -1.59
C GLY A 154 -9.74 -8.26 -1.20
N LEU A 155 -10.14 -9.41 -0.66
CA LEU A 155 -11.53 -9.74 -0.33
C LEU A 155 -12.13 -8.85 0.79
N GLY A 156 -11.27 -8.22 1.59
CA GLY A 156 -11.65 -7.25 2.62
C GLY A 156 -11.54 -5.78 2.19
N GLY A 157 -11.28 -5.52 0.90
CA GLY A 157 -10.99 -4.19 0.38
C GLY A 157 -9.49 -3.91 0.30
N LEU A 158 -9.14 -2.63 0.45
CA LEU A 158 -7.75 -2.18 0.37
C LEU A 158 -6.97 -2.53 1.65
N HIS A 159 -5.75 -3.02 1.48
CA HIS A 159 -4.82 -3.31 2.56
C HIS A 159 -3.38 -2.96 2.13
N THR A 160 -2.43 -3.06 3.05
CA THR A 160 -1.01 -2.78 2.80
C THR A 160 -0.14 -4.02 2.99
N GLU A 161 0.78 -4.27 2.05
CA GLU A 161 1.90 -5.19 2.23
C GLU A 161 3.18 -4.37 2.44
N ARG A 162 3.97 -4.69 3.46
CA ARG A 162 5.26 -4.01 3.68
C ARG A 162 6.26 -4.47 2.62
N VAL A 163 6.98 -3.52 2.03
CA VAL A 163 8.06 -3.80 1.08
C VAL A 163 9.38 -3.35 1.66
N GLU A 164 10.35 -4.24 1.68
CA GLU A 164 11.73 -3.90 2.02
C GLU A 164 12.44 -3.35 0.78
N ILE A 165 12.67 -2.04 0.76
CA ILE A 165 13.43 -1.38 -0.29
C ILE A 165 14.72 -0.85 0.34
N LYS A 166 15.86 -1.34 -0.12
CA LYS A 166 17.15 -0.80 0.29
C LYS A 166 17.26 0.65 -0.19
N PRO A 167 17.52 1.63 0.69
CA PRO A 167 17.68 3.01 0.27
C PRO A 167 18.85 3.13 -0.72
N PRO A 168 18.67 3.83 -1.85
CA PRO A 168 19.79 4.14 -2.73
C PRO A 168 20.77 5.07 -2.03
N GLU A 169 22.07 4.80 -2.20
CA GLU A 169 23.15 5.71 -1.78
C GLU A 169 23.18 6.89 -2.74
N ILE A 170 22.77 8.07 -2.26
CA ILE A 170 22.68 9.28 -3.07
C ILE A 170 23.41 10.41 -2.36
N ASP A 171 24.36 11.00 -3.07
CA ASP A 171 24.87 12.34 -2.77
C ASP A 171 23.99 13.39 -3.47
N LEU A 172 23.19 14.13 -2.70
CA LEU A 172 22.25 15.11 -3.25
C LEU A 172 22.95 16.27 -3.97
N ALA A 173 24.14 16.69 -3.51
CA ALA A 173 24.88 17.79 -4.10
C ALA A 173 25.46 17.41 -5.47
N LEU A 174 25.78 16.13 -5.64
CA LEU A 174 26.30 15.57 -6.87
C LEU A 174 25.19 15.19 -7.87
N HIS A 175 24.15 14.49 -7.40
CA HIS A 175 23.13 13.89 -8.27
C HIS A 175 22.01 14.87 -8.67
N TYR A 176 21.88 16.03 -8.01
CA TYR A 176 20.88 17.03 -8.36
C TYR A 176 21.49 18.43 -8.48
N ASN A 177 20.79 19.34 -9.17
CA ASN A 177 21.24 20.73 -9.33
C ASN A 177 21.18 21.49 -7.99
N ASP A 178 21.92 22.61 -7.89
CA ASP A 178 22.12 23.34 -6.61
C ASP A 178 20.83 23.92 -6.04
N ASP A 179 19.82 24.15 -6.89
CA ASP A 179 18.50 24.60 -6.49
C ASP A 179 17.71 23.53 -5.72
N PHE A 180 18.12 22.26 -5.78
CA PHE A 180 17.39 21.17 -5.15
C PHE A 180 17.61 21.05 -3.64
N LEU A 181 18.81 21.38 -3.13
CA LEU A 181 19.12 21.16 -1.71
C LEU A 181 18.17 21.90 -0.75
N PRO A 182 17.82 23.19 -0.98
CA PRO A 182 16.81 23.87 -0.16
C PRO A 182 15.40 23.22 -0.26
N VAL A 183 15.08 22.63 -1.41
CA VAL A 183 13.80 21.93 -1.63
C VAL A 183 13.80 20.61 -0.86
N HIS A 184 14.92 19.89 -0.86
CA HIS A 184 15.11 18.67 -0.07
C HIS A 184 14.92 18.93 1.43
N GLU A 185 15.60 19.94 1.98
CA GLU A 185 15.48 20.31 3.40
C GLU A 185 14.02 20.63 3.76
N ARG A 186 13.32 21.37 2.88
CA ARG A 186 11.91 21.67 3.04
C ARG A 186 11.03 20.41 2.98
N LEU A 187 11.30 19.49 2.06
CA LEU A 187 10.54 18.24 1.93
C LEU A 187 10.68 17.37 3.17
N VAL A 188 11.91 17.15 3.66
CA VAL A 188 12.18 16.40 4.90
C VAL A 188 11.48 17.07 6.08
N GLY A 189 11.60 18.39 6.21
CA GLY A 189 10.96 19.14 7.29
C GLY A 189 9.43 19.09 7.26
N LEU A 190 8.81 19.12 6.08
CA LEU A 190 7.35 19.05 5.94
C LEU A 190 6.80 17.65 6.16
N LEU A 191 7.48 16.62 5.64
CA LEU A 191 7.06 15.23 5.79
C LEU A 191 7.31 14.70 7.21
N GLY A 192 8.31 15.23 7.92
CA GLY A 192 8.56 14.91 9.33
C GLY A 192 7.56 15.54 10.31
N GLN A 193 6.71 16.46 9.89
CA GLN A 193 5.75 17.11 10.79
C GLN A 193 4.59 16.17 11.12
N PRO A 194 4.32 15.89 12.42
CA PRO A 194 3.19 15.07 12.82
C PRO A 194 1.88 15.76 12.45
N LYS A 195 0.87 14.97 12.06
CA LYS A 195 -0.46 15.47 11.69
C LYS A 195 -0.44 16.53 10.58
N SER A 196 0.51 16.41 9.66
CA SER A 196 0.64 17.30 8.51
C SER A 196 -0.19 16.78 7.33
N LYS A 197 -0.65 17.68 6.47
CA LYS A 197 -1.49 17.37 5.30
C LYS A 197 -1.16 18.29 4.14
N GLY A 198 -1.23 17.78 2.92
CA GLY A 198 -1.02 18.62 1.73
C GLY A 198 -0.44 17.86 0.55
N LEU A 199 -0.26 18.57 -0.55
CA LEU A 199 0.18 18.05 -1.83
C LEU A 199 1.61 18.46 -2.14
N ILE A 200 2.42 17.50 -2.55
CA ILE A 200 3.78 17.65 -3.05
C ILE A 200 3.79 17.15 -4.49
N LEU A 201 4.20 18.03 -5.41
CA LEU A 201 4.33 17.72 -6.83
C LEU A 201 5.80 17.64 -7.21
N LEU A 202 6.24 16.48 -7.69
CA LEU A 202 7.60 16.23 -8.13
C LEU A 202 7.59 15.84 -9.61
N HIS A 203 8.06 16.71 -10.48
CA HIS A 203 7.93 16.49 -11.93
C HIS A 203 9.23 16.71 -12.67
N GLY A 204 9.34 16.20 -13.89
CA GLY A 204 10.57 16.31 -14.66
C GLY A 204 10.64 15.25 -15.74
N GLU A 205 11.58 15.37 -16.67
CA GLU A 205 11.75 14.37 -17.72
C GLU A 205 12.04 12.98 -17.14
N PRO A 206 11.72 11.89 -17.86
CA PRO A 206 12.17 10.56 -17.49
C PRO A 206 13.69 10.53 -17.29
N GLY A 207 14.17 9.71 -16.34
CA GLY A 207 15.61 9.58 -16.07
C GLY A 207 16.24 10.71 -15.24
N THR A 208 15.48 11.70 -14.78
CA THR A 208 15.96 12.78 -13.87
C THR A 208 16.02 12.39 -12.40
N GLY A 209 15.71 11.13 -12.05
CA GLY A 209 15.90 10.59 -10.69
C GLY A 209 14.78 10.84 -9.69
N LYS A 210 13.53 11.09 -10.14
CA LYS A 210 12.35 11.30 -9.27
C LYS A 210 12.09 10.12 -8.33
N THR A 211 11.93 8.92 -8.89
CA THR A 211 11.69 7.67 -8.13
C THR A 211 12.86 7.33 -7.21
N THR A 212 14.09 7.52 -7.68
CA THR A 212 15.32 7.33 -6.89
C THR A 212 15.34 8.27 -5.68
N TYR A 213 14.92 9.53 -5.85
CA TYR A 213 14.77 10.47 -4.75
C TYR A 213 13.66 10.09 -3.77
N ILE A 214 12.49 9.61 -4.23
CA ILE A 214 11.42 9.16 -3.33
C ILE A 214 11.90 8.01 -2.44
N LYS A 215 12.63 7.03 -3.02
CA LYS A 215 13.23 5.93 -2.25
C LYS A 215 14.19 6.46 -1.19
N HIS A 216 15.02 7.44 -1.53
CA HIS A 216 15.90 8.10 -0.56
C HIS A 216 15.11 8.81 0.55
N LEU A 217 14.11 9.60 0.17
CA LEU A 217 13.28 10.37 1.08
C LEU A 217 12.53 9.47 2.08
N SER A 218 12.08 8.29 1.62
CA SER A 218 11.42 7.29 2.45
C SER A 218 12.30 6.77 3.59
N SER A 219 13.63 6.87 3.46
CA SER A 219 14.59 6.44 4.50
C SER A 219 14.86 7.50 5.55
N LEU A 220 14.50 8.76 5.26
CA LEU A 220 14.77 9.92 6.12
C LEU A 220 13.55 10.33 6.96
N VAL A 221 12.35 9.96 6.51
CA VAL A 221 11.09 10.38 7.12
C VAL A 221 10.49 9.24 7.94
N ARG A 222 10.11 9.54 9.19
CA ARG A 222 9.48 8.59 10.12
C ARG A 222 7.96 8.49 9.97
N LYS A 223 7.48 8.42 8.73
CA LYS A 223 6.05 8.21 8.40
C LYS A 223 5.91 7.02 7.48
N ASP A 224 4.77 6.36 7.58
CA ASP A 224 4.41 5.29 6.64
C ASP A 224 4.27 5.88 5.23
N MET A 225 4.96 5.27 4.28
CA MET A 225 5.00 5.63 2.87
C MET A 225 4.14 4.63 2.11
N LEU A 226 2.89 5.00 1.85
CA LEU A 226 1.92 4.19 1.13
C LEU A 226 2.08 4.41 -0.38
N ILE A 227 2.60 3.41 -1.09
CA ILE A 227 2.74 3.45 -2.54
C ILE A 227 1.45 2.92 -3.16
N LEU A 228 0.77 3.77 -3.93
CA LEU A 228 -0.33 3.37 -4.79
C LEU A 228 0.23 2.96 -6.16
N PRO A 229 0.13 1.68 -6.55
CA PRO A 229 0.59 1.25 -7.88
C PRO A 229 -0.16 1.97 -9.00
N PRO A 230 0.48 2.27 -10.15
CA PRO A 230 -0.18 2.98 -11.26
C PRO A 230 -1.46 2.31 -11.76
N TYR A 231 -1.53 0.98 -11.74
CA TYR A 231 -2.74 0.24 -12.16
C TYR A 231 -3.90 0.35 -11.16
N MET A 232 -3.66 0.84 -9.94
CA MET A 232 -4.65 1.00 -8.89
C MET A 232 -5.14 2.44 -8.74
N THR A 233 -4.76 3.37 -9.62
CA THR A 233 -5.18 4.78 -9.51
C THR A 233 -6.70 4.96 -9.49
N ASN A 234 -7.45 4.06 -10.12
CA ASN A 234 -8.92 4.07 -10.09
C ASN A 234 -9.49 3.94 -8.68
N TYR A 235 -8.77 3.29 -7.74
CA TYR A 235 -9.20 3.16 -6.35
C TYR A 235 -9.21 4.50 -5.62
N LEU A 236 -8.51 5.54 -6.09
CA LEU A 236 -8.65 6.89 -5.54
C LEU A 236 -10.08 7.41 -5.61
N THR A 237 -10.89 6.87 -6.53
CA THR A 237 -12.31 7.21 -6.70
C THR A 237 -13.25 6.20 -6.04
N SER A 238 -12.72 5.08 -5.53
CA SER A 238 -13.50 4.04 -4.87
C SER A 238 -13.94 4.52 -3.47
N PRO A 239 -15.14 4.15 -3.00
CA PRO A 239 -15.54 4.40 -1.61
C PRO A 239 -14.62 3.71 -0.60
N GLU A 240 -13.88 2.67 -0.99
CA GLU A 240 -12.97 1.91 -0.12
C GLU A 240 -11.72 2.71 0.29
N ILE A 241 -11.34 3.75 -0.46
CA ILE A 241 -10.12 4.52 -0.16
C ILE A 241 -10.23 5.30 1.16
N ILE A 242 -11.42 5.75 1.53
CA ILE A 242 -11.61 6.57 2.73
C ILE A 242 -11.45 5.75 4.01
N PRO A 243 -12.15 4.60 4.19
CA PRO A 243 -11.88 3.70 5.31
C PRO A 243 -10.40 3.30 5.39
N PHE A 244 -9.80 2.94 4.26
CA PHE A 244 -8.39 2.58 4.19
C PHE A 244 -7.46 3.69 4.70
N LEU A 245 -7.64 4.94 4.23
CA LEU A 245 -6.82 6.07 4.67
C LEU A 245 -7.12 6.49 6.12
N LEU A 246 -8.33 6.21 6.64
CA LEU A 246 -8.67 6.38 8.05
C LEU A 246 -7.99 5.35 8.96
N GLU A 247 -7.64 4.18 8.45
CA GLU A 247 -6.84 3.19 9.17
C GLU A 247 -5.35 3.52 9.11
N ASN A 248 -4.90 4.20 8.05
CA ASN A 248 -3.51 4.57 7.79
C ASN A 248 -3.28 6.09 7.94
N LYS A 249 -3.72 6.69 9.06
CA LYS A 249 -3.59 8.13 9.33
C LYS A 249 -2.14 8.57 9.53
N ASP A 250 -1.88 9.86 9.35
CA ASP A 250 -0.56 10.49 9.53
C ASP A 250 0.53 9.82 8.67
N SER A 251 0.17 9.46 7.44
CA SER A 251 1.01 8.78 6.47
C SER A 251 1.21 9.62 5.20
N VAL A 252 2.11 9.14 4.34
CA VAL A 252 2.43 9.75 3.04
C VAL A 252 1.92 8.83 1.94
N LEU A 253 0.97 9.30 1.13
CA LEU A 253 0.49 8.61 -0.06
C LEU A 253 1.35 9.00 -1.26
N ILE A 254 2.07 8.04 -1.83
CA ILE A 254 2.90 8.19 -3.02
C ILE A 254 2.11 7.69 -4.23
N ILE A 255 1.97 8.55 -5.24
CA ILE A 255 1.35 8.21 -6.52
C ILE A 255 2.36 8.50 -7.63
N GLU A 256 2.93 7.43 -8.18
CA GLU A 256 3.84 7.53 -9.32
C GLU A 256 3.07 7.62 -10.64
N ASP A 257 3.67 8.29 -11.64
CA ASP A 257 3.09 8.49 -12.98
C ASP A 257 1.63 8.99 -12.93
N ALA A 258 1.43 10.06 -12.15
CA ALA A 258 0.16 10.65 -11.82
C ALA A 258 -0.43 11.56 -12.93
N GLU A 259 0.13 11.56 -14.14
CA GLU A 259 -0.30 12.40 -15.26
C GLU A 259 -1.81 12.30 -15.47
N ARG A 260 -2.34 11.08 -15.55
CA ARG A 260 -3.77 10.83 -15.84
C ARG A 260 -4.71 11.34 -14.74
N ILE A 261 -4.27 11.29 -13.49
CA ILE A 261 -5.11 11.61 -12.33
C ILE A 261 -4.99 13.05 -11.87
N LEU A 262 -3.96 13.78 -12.30
CA LEU A 262 -3.78 15.20 -11.95
C LEU A 262 -4.19 16.15 -13.09
N GLN A 263 -4.38 15.64 -14.30
CA GLN A 263 -4.76 16.42 -15.46
C GLN A 263 -6.18 16.99 -15.35
N SER A 264 -6.39 18.16 -15.96
CA SER A 264 -7.71 18.77 -16.07
C SER A 264 -8.63 17.94 -16.97
N ARG A 265 -9.95 18.17 -16.82
CA ARG A 265 -10.98 17.53 -17.67
C ARG A 265 -10.73 17.76 -19.16
N GLU A 266 -10.25 18.95 -19.51
CA GLU A 266 -9.98 19.38 -20.90
C GLU A 266 -8.78 18.64 -21.50
N ALA A 267 -7.86 18.17 -20.66
CA ALA A 267 -6.68 17.39 -21.05
C ALA A 267 -6.92 15.86 -21.02
N GLY A 268 -8.15 15.40 -20.77
CA GLY A 268 -8.49 13.98 -20.68
C GLY A 268 -8.23 13.34 -19.31
N GLY A 269 -8.06 14.15 -18.26
CA GLY A 269 -7.81 13.67 -16.90
C GLY A 269 -9.05 13.15 -16.17
N ASP A 270 -8.81 12.36 -15.13
CA ASP A 270 -9.86 11.83 -14.24
C ASP A 270 -10.26 12.85 -13.15
N THR A 271 -11.35 13.57 -13.40
CA THR A 271 -11.85 14.64 -12.49
C THR A 271 -12.24 14.14 -11.11
N ASN A 272 -12.63 12.87 -10.99
CA ASN A 272 -13.03 12.30 -9.70
C ASN A 272 -11.77 12.03 -8.85
N SER A 273 -10.71 11.52 -9.49
CA SER A 273 -9.41 11.33 -8.84
C SER A 273 -8.82 12.66 -8.35
N VAL A 274 -8.84 13.71 -9.20
CA VAL A 274 -8.42 15.07 -8.80
C VAL A 274 -9.21 15.53 -7.58
N SER A 275 -10.55 15.43 -7.62
CA SER A 275 -11.42 15.89 -6.53
C SER A 275 -11.13 15.18 -5.21
N ASN A 276 -10.86 13.88 -5.25
CA ASN A 276 -10.50 13.13 -4.05
C ASN A 276 -9.13 13.52 -3.52
N ILE A 277 -8.11 13.69 -4.37
CA ILE A 277 -6.81 14.24 -3.94
C ILE A 277 -6.99 15.62 -3.29
N LEU A 278 -7.86 16.48 -3.82
CA LEU A 278 -8.17 17.77 -3.22
C LEU A 278 -8.83 17.63 -1.84
N ASN A 279 -9.73 16.67 -1.65
CA ASN A 279 -10.37 16.39 -0.36
C ASN A 279 -9.42 15.73 0.66
N LEU A 280 -8.38 15.02 0.19
CA LEU A 280 -7.34 14.43 1.03
C LEU A 280 -6.30 15.45 1.48
N THR A 281 -6.10 16.51 0.70
CA THR A 281 -5.07 17.53 0.94
C THR A 281 -5.62 18.78 1.62
N ASP A 282 -6.95 18.93 1.68
CA ASP A 282 -7.65 20.09 2.23
C ASP A 282 -9.05 19.73 2.75
N GLY A 283 -9.56 20.50 3.70
CA GLY A 283 -10.88 20.30 4.31
C GLY A 283 -10.95 19.25 5.42
N LEU A 284 -12.18 18.91 5.83
CA LEU A 284 -12.48 18.08 7.00
C LEU A 284 -11.91 16.66 6.91
N LEU A 285 -11.96 16.03 5.74
CA LEU A 285 -11.40 14.70 5.53
C LEU A 285 -9.88 14.71 5.74
N ALA A 286 -9.20 15.72 5.19
CA ALA A 286 -7.78 15.91 5.38
C ALA A 286 -7.41 16.18 6.86
N ASP A 287 -8.26 16.89 7.62
CA ASP A 287 -8.09 17.08 9.09
C ASP A 287 -8.30 15.81 9.90
N CYS A 288 -9.12 14.87 9.41
CA CYS A 288 -9.34 13.59 10.08
C CYS A 288 -8.20 12.60 9.85
N MET A 289 -7.60 12.62 8.66
CA MET A 289 -6.64 11.60 8.23
C MET A 289 -5.18 12.06 8.29
N HIS A 290 -4.91 13.36 8.10
CA HIS A 290 -3.56 13.93 8.04
C HIS A 290 -2.66 13.24 6.99
N ILE A 291 -3.15 13.09 5.76
CA ILE A 291 -2.41 12.47 4.66
C ILE A 291 -1.62 13.54 3.90
N GLN A 292 -0.34 13.27 3.66
CA GLN A 292 0.47 14.02 2.72
C GLN A 292 0.55 13.25 1.41
N VAL A 293 0.30 13.91 0.28
CA VAL A 293 0.31 13.26 -1.03
C VAL A 293 1.56 13.69 -1.79
N ILE A 294 2.41 12.74 -2.18
CA ILE A 294 3.50 12.95 -3.14
C ILE A 294 3.03 12.39 -4.48
N ALA A 295 2.91 13.26 -5.49
CA ALA A 295 2.55 12.83 -6.83
C ALA A 295 3.67 13.18 -7.81
N THR A 296 4.06 12.20 -8.64
CA THR A 296 5.09 12.39 -9.67
C THR A 296 4.54 12.35 -11.09
N PHE A 297 5.15 13.10 -12.01
CA PHE A 297 4.74 13.10 -13.41
C PHE A 297 5.84 13.63 -14.36
N ASN A 298 5.74 13.27 -15.64
CA ASN A 298 6.64 13.62 -16.72
C ASN A 298 6.13 14.86 -17.48
N ALA A 299 6.44 16.02 -16.92
CA ALA A 299 6.51 17.34 -17.58
C ALA A 299 5.39 17.74 -18.57
N SER A 300 4.25 18.16 -18.03
CA SER A 300 3.63 19.43 -18.43
C SER A 300 2.68 19.92 -17.33
N LYS A 301 3.17 20.82 -16.49
CA LYS A 301 2.38 21.46 -15.43
C LYS A 301 1.14 22.20 -15.96
N HIS A 302 1.18 22.62 -17.23
CA HIS A 302 0.07 23.33 -17.88
C HIS A 302 -1.19 22.48 -18.04
N LEU A 303 -1.05 21.15 -18.02
CA LEU A 303 -2.18 20.23 -18.14
C LEU A 303 -2.82 19.90 -16.79
N LEU A 304 -2.22 20.32 -15.67
CA LEU A 304 -2.74 20.06 -14.34
C LEU A 304 -3.98 20.88 -14.02
N ASP A 305 -4.86 20.34 -13.19
CA ASP A 305 -5.97 21.09 -12.65
C ASP A 305 -5.48 22.26 -11.76
N LYS A 306 -5.91 23.48 -12.08
CA LYS A 306 -5.52 24.70 -11.36
C LYS A 306 -5.93 24.69 -9.88
N ALA A 307 -6.93 23.88 -9.49
CA ALA A 307 -7.35 23.74 -8.11
C ALA A 307 -6.27 23.08 -7.22
N LEU A 308 -5.37 22.27 -7.80
CA LEU A 308 -4.22 21.68 -7.13
C LEU A 308 -3.17 22.74 -6.74
N MET A 309 -3.10 23.83 -7.52
CA MET A 309 -2.11 24.90 -7.36
C MET A 309 -2.49 25.96 -6.32
N ARG A 310 -3.63 25.80 -5.61
CA ARG A 310 -4.09 26.78 -4.63
C ARG A 310 -3.18 26.81 -3.40
N LYS A 311 -2.83 28.03 -2.97
CA LYS A 311 -2.08 28.28 -1.73
C LYS A 311 -2.86 27.69 -0.55
N GLY A 312 -2.21 26.84 0.25
CA GLY A 312 -2.82 26.09 1.36
C GLY A 312 -2.94 24.59 1.10
N ARG A 313 -2.99 24.15 -0.17
CA ARG A 313 -3.00 22.72 -0.55
C ARG A 313 -1.62 22.26 -0.98
N LEU A 314 -1.02 23.04 -1.88
CA LEU A 314 0.28 22.76 -2.44
C LEU A 314 1.38 23.18 -1.47
N MET A 315 2.15 22.21 -1.01
CA MET A 315 3.26 22.38 -0.10
C MET A 315 4.58 22.62 -0.83
N VAL A 316 4.85 21.79 -1.84
CA VAL A 316 6.05 21.82 -2.67
C VAL A 316 5.66 21.48 -4.10
N ASP A 317 6.29 22.18 -5.03
CA ASP A 317 6.21 21.93 -6.45
C ASP A 317 7.61 22.11 -7.02
N TYR A 318 8.19 21.02 -7.48
CA TYR A 318 9.58 20.98 -7.92
C TYR A 318 9.75 20.26 -9.26
N ALA A 319 10.52 20.90 -10.13
CA ALA A 319 10.87 20.41 -11.45
C ALA A 319 12.29 19.84 -11.43
N PHE A 320 12.43 18.51 -11.40
CA PHE A 320 13.68 17.82 -11.66
C PHE A 320 14.11 18.09 -13.11
N GLY A 321 15.18 18.86 -13.25
CA GLY A 321 15.84 19.12 -14.53
C GLY A 321 16.99 18.15 -14.80
N LYS A 322 17.47 18.17 -16.04
CA LYS A 322 18.78 17.61 -16.39
C LYS A 322 19.88 18.24 -15.54
N LEU A 323 20.91 17.48 -15.19
CA LEU A 323 22.09 18.04 -14.56
C LEU A 323 22.76 19.04 -15.51
N THR A 324 23.11 20.21 -14.99
CA THR A 324 23.90 21.18 -15.76
C THR A 324 25.20 20.54 -16.27
N ALA A 325 25.70 20.97 -17.42
CA ALA A 325 26.91 20.37 -18.01
C ALA A 325 28.11 20.31 -17.04
N GLY A 326 28.29 21.32 -16.19
CA GLY A 326 29.33 21.32 -15.15
C GLY A 326 29.13 20.22 -14.11
N LYS A 327 27.91 20.04 -13.59
CA LYS A 327 27.60 18.97 -12.65
C LYS A 327 27.66 17.59 -13.30
N ALA A 328 27.14 17.45 -14.52
CA ALA A 328 27.22 16.21 -15.29
C ALA A 328 28.68 15.78 -15.47
N ASN A 329 29.57 16.69 -15.88
CA ASN A 329 31.02 16.40 -15.99
C ASN A 329 31.67 16.03 -14.65
N THR A 330 31.21 16.63 -13.55
CA THR A 330 31.70 16.31 -12.20
C THR A 330 31.30 14.88 -11.81
N LEU A 331 30.04 14.52 -12.03
CA LEU A 331 29.53 13.16 -11.79
C LEU A 331 30.23 12.13 -12.69
N LEU A 332 30.36 12.41 -13.99
CA LEU A 332 31.07 11.55 -14.95
C LEU A 332 32.52 11.29 -14.50
N ALA A 333 33.23 12.33 -14.06
CA ALA A 333 34.59 12.20 -13.56
C ALA A 333 34.67 11.34 -12.29
N GLN A 334 33.71 11.45 -11.37
CA GLN A 334 33.65 10.60 -10.18
C GLN A 334 33.30 9.14 -10.47
N LEU A 335 32.51 8.90 -11.52
CA LEU A 335 32.25 7.55 -12.03
C LEU A 335 33.44 6.96 -12.80
N GLY A 336 34.53 7.72 -13.00
CA GLY A 336 35.70 7.29 -13.76
C GLY A 336 35.50 7.28 -15.27
N LEU A 337 34.48 7.97 -15.78
CA LEU A 337 34.18 8.07 -17.21
C LEU A 337 34.97 9.22 -17.86
N ASP A 338 35.64 8.92 -18.97
CA ASP A 338 36.40 9.91 -19.76
C ASP A 338 35.52 10.82 -20.62
N HIS A 339 34.21 10.54 -20.68
CA HIS A 339 33.25 11.36 -21.42
C HIS A 339 33.12 12.76 -20.81
N ARG A 340 33.06 13.79 -21.68
CA ARG A 340 32.78 15.17 -21.29
C ARG A 340 31.70 15.75 -22.19
N THR A 341 30.74 16.42 -21.57
CA THR A 341 29.59 17.03 -22.24
C THR A 341 29.58 18.55 -22.06
N THR A 342 29.08 19.26 -23.07
CA THR A 342 28.73 20.69 -22.97
C THR A 342 27.24 20.91 -22.78
N GLU A 343 26.43 19.85 -22.88
CA GLU A 343 24.98 19.89 -22.78
C GLU A 343 24.49 19.27 -21.45
N PRO A 344 23.34 19.72 -20.92
CA PRO A 344 22.73 19.08 -19.76
C PRO A 344 22.33 17.62 -20.04
N MET A 345 22.56 16.73 -19.07
CA MET A 345 22.25 15.29 -19.20
C MET A 345 21.30 14.81 -18.10
N THR A 346 20.48 13.80 -18.38
CA THR A 346 19.70 13.14 -17.32
C THR A 346 20.61 12.23 -16.50
N LEU A 347 20.19 11.88 -15.28
CA LEU A 347 20.93 10.90 -14.48
C LEU A 347 20.96 9.54 -15.17
N ALA A 348 19.84 9.12 -15.78
CA ALA A 348 19.79 7.88 -16.54
C ALA A 348 20.82 7.85 -17.68
N ASP A 349 20.95 8.94 -18.46
CA ASP A 349 21.93 9.01 -19.54
C ASP A 349 23.38 8.89 -19.01
N ILE A 350 23.66 9.50 -17.85
CA ILE A 350 24.99 9.47 -17.22
C ILE A 350 25.34 8.07 -16.71
N PHE A 351 24.40 7.40 -16.03
CA PHE A 351 24.64 6.07 -15.46
C PHE A 351 24.65 4.96 -16.51
N ASN A 352 23.95 5.15 -17.63
CA ASN A 352 23.83 4.16 -18.71
C ASN A 352 24.72 4.49 -19.92
N LEU A 353 25.74 5.33 -19.75
CA LEU A 353 26.56 5.85 -20.85
C LEU A 353 27.34 4.75 -21.61
N ASP A 354 27.71 3.68 -20.91
CA ASP A 354 28.39 2.50 -21.47
C ASP A 354 27.41 1.40 -21.92
N GLU A 355 26.16 1.43 -21.42
CA GLU A 355 25.10 0.54 -21.86
C GLU A 355 24.52 1.08 -23.17
N GLN A 356 25.18 0.76 -24.30
CA GLN A 356 24.54 0.89 -25.60
C GLN A 356 23.24 0.08 -25.57
N THR A 357 22.13 0.77 -25.37
CA THR A 357 20.82 0.17 -25.56
C THR A 357 20.78 -0.27 -27.02
N VAL A 358 20.68 -1.58 -27.27
CA VAL A 358 20.45 -2.11 -28.62
C VAL A 358 19.00 -1.79 -28.98
N SER A 359 18.71 -0.53 -29.27
CA SER A 359 17.46 -0.10 -29.87
C SER A 359 17.57 -0.31 -31.38
N GLY A 360 17.16 -1.49 -31.84
CA GLY A 360 17.00 -1.75 -33.27
C GLY A 360 15.72 -1.09 -33.76
N GLU A 361 15.82 0.05 -34.44
CA GLU A 361 14.78 0.42 -35.39
C GLU A 361 14.84 -0.56 -36.56
N ARG A 362 13.73 -1.24 -36.85
CA ARG A 362 13.61 -2.04 -38.08
C ARG A 362 13.56 -1.06 -39.25
N GLU A 363 14.65 -0.94 -40.01
CA GLU A 363 14.58 -0.31 -41.32
C GLU A 363 13.66 -1.15 -42.23
N GLU A 364 12.46 -0.64 -42.49
CA GLU A 364 11.61 -1.17 -43.56
C GLU A 364 12.28 -0.88 -44.91
N HIS A 365 13.00 -1.86 -45.44
CA HIS A 365 13.37 -1.87 -46.84
C HIS A 365 12.09 -1.86 -47.69
N LYS A 366 11.73 -0.69 -48.23
CA LYS A 366 10.79 -0.57 -49.35
C LYS A 366 11.29 -1.44 -50.51
N LYS A 367 10.67 -2.59 -50.71
CA LYS A 367 10.77 -3.33 -51.96
C LYS A 367 10.16 -2.48 -53.08
N VAL A 368 11.01 -1.98 -53.96
CA VAL A 368 10.59 -1.42 -55.25
C VAL A 368 10.10 -2.60 -56.10
N GLY A 369 8.83 -2.56 -56.49
CA GLY A 369 8.22 -3.54 -57.38
C GLY A 369 8.75 -3.41 -58.81
N PHE A 370 8.80 -4.55 -59.50
CA PHE A 370 9.08 -4.66 -60.93
C PHE A 370 7.92 -4.18 -61.79
#